data_AF-A0A377XJV2-F1
#
_entry.id   AF-A0A377XJV2-F1
#
_cell.length_a   1.000
_cell.length_b   1.000
_cell.length_c   1.000
_cell.angle_alpha   90.00
_cell.angle_beta   90.00
_cell.angle_gamma   90.00
#
_symmetry.space_group_name_H-M   'P 1'
#
loop_
_entity.id
_entity.type
_entity.pdbx_description
1 polymer ?
#
loop_
_entity_poly.entity_id
_entity_poly.type
_entity_poly.pdbx_seq_one_letter_code
_entity_poly.pdbx_strand_id
1 'polypeptide(L)'
;MGITRLNGRSPADVFAEHLAPWRGAQALPVLMAGMIGSDAGWQAVPYLDCPTAIDAPGRQLCAVAEGVWIIPGLKIEQDGDFNVMRGEETQLLGACQLAPAECYVLPGTHCKWVQVVGGGVRHFATAMTGELHHLLMTQSLIGKGLPAQQPDDAAFERGLEKGLAQPSLISELFVARAARVLGGLAASSVSDYLSGLLIGAEVATLGQRFRTSASRWLANRR
;
A
#
# COMPACT_ATOMS: atom_id res chain seq x y z
N MET A 1 -6.13 12.90 -13.05
CA MET A 1 -4.97 13.73 -12.61
C MET A 1 -4.72 13.46 -11.14
N GLY A 2 -3.45 13.46 -10.71
CA GLY A 2 -3.08 13.38 -9.28
C GLY A 2 -2.62 14.73 -8.76
N ILE A 3 -2.49 14.87 -7.44
CA ILE A 3 -2.11 16.15 -6.80
C ILE A 3 -0.74 16.68 -7.26
N THR A 4 0.17 15.81 -7.67
CA THR A 4 1.48 16.17 -8.23
C THR A 4 1.46 16.52 -9.72
N ARG A 5 0.27 16.53 -10.35
CA ARG A 5 0.07 16.74 -11.80
C ARG A 5 -1.04 17.75 -12.07
N LEU A 6 -1.07 18.85 -11.31
CA LEU A 6 -2.05 19.93 -11.49
C LEU A 6 -1.63 20.99 -12.52
N ASN A 7 -0.42 20.91 -13.08
CA ASN A 7 0.09 21.81 -14.13
C ASN A 7 -0.07 23.30 -13.80
N GLY A 8 0.20 23.69 -12.54
CA GLY A 8 0.10 25.06 -12.06
C GLY A 8 -1.30 25.52 -11.62
N ARG A 9 -2.31 24.66 -11.71
CA ARG A 9 -3.68 24.95 -11.22
C ARG A 9 -3.80 24.67 -9.73
N SER A 10 -4.68 25.41 -9.04
CA SER A 10 -4.99 25.11 -7.64
C SER A 10 -5.87 23.84 -7.53
N PRO A 11 -5.74 23.06 -6.44
CA PRO A 11 -6.64 21.94 -6.18
C PRO A 11 -8.12 22.36 -6.13
N ALA A 12 -8.40 23.57 -5.63
CA ALA A 12 -9.74 24.13 -5.55
C ALA A 12 -10.38 24.36 -6.93
N ASP A 13 -9.63 24.89 -7.89
CA ASP A 13 -10.13 25.14 -9.24
C ASP A 13 -10.41 23.82 -9.98
N VAL A 14 -9.52 22.85 -9.81
CA VAL A 14 -9.69 21.50 -10.40
C VAL A 14 -10.90 20.81 -9.79
N PHE A 15 -11.07 20.91 -8.47
CA PHE A 15 -12.27 20.42 -7.78
C PHE A 15 -13.54 21.08 -8.32
N ALA A 16 -13.58 22.41 -8.38
CA ALA A 16 -14.76 23.16 -8.82
C ALA A 16 -15.15 22.82 -10.26
N GLU A 17 -14.17 22.72 -11.17
CA GLU A 17 -14.42 22.32 -12.57
C GLU A 17 -15.04 20.92 -12.65
N HIS A 18 -14.46 19.94 -11.94
CA HIS A 18 -14.93 18.55 -12.02
C HIS A 18 -16.26 18.32 -11.31
N LEU A 19 -16.56 19.09 -10.26
CA LEU A 19 -17.79 18.95 -9.47
C LEU A 19 -18.91 19.87 -9.97
N ALA A 20 -18.63 20.84 -10.85
CA ALA A 20 -19.63 21.76 -11.40
C ALA A 20 -20.88 21.06 -11.97
N PRO A 21 -20.80 19.92 -12.69
CA PRO A 21 -21.99 19.24 -13.18
C PRO A 21 -22.87 18.66 -12.06
N TRP A 22 -22.34 18.47 -10.86
CA TRP A 22 -23.01 17.80 -9.73
C TRP A 22 -23.41 18.78 -8.62
N ARG A 23 -22.66 19.87 -8.42
CA ARG A 23 -23.00 20.93 -7.45
C ARG A 23 -24.09 21.84 -8.01
N GLY A 24 -25.35 21.45 -7.78
CA GLY A 24 -26.53 22.29 -8.01
C GLY A 24 -26.77 23.33 -6.90
N ALA A 25 -28.01 23.78 -6.74
CA ALA A 25 -28.40 24.82 -5.78
C ALA A 25 -28.29 24.40 -4.30
N GLN A 26 -28.24 23.10 -4.01
CA GLN A 26 -27.94 22.55 -2.68
C GLN A 26 -26.51 22.03 -2.66
N ALA A 27 -25.73 22.42 -1.65
CA ALA A 27 -24.36 21.96 -1.48
C ALA A 27 -24.36 20.45 -1.14
N LEU A 28 -24.07 19.61 -2.14
CA LEU A 28 -23.83 18.19 -1.92
C LEU A 28 -22.58 17.99 -1.04
N PRO A 29 -22.67 17.19 0.03
CA PRO A 29 -21.51 16.81 0.82
C PRO A 29 -20.46 16.09 -0.03
N VAL A 30 -19.20 16.50 0.08
CA VAL A 30 -18.07 15.83 -0.58
C VAL A 30 -17.05 15.40 0.45
N LEU A 31 -16.73 14.11 0.46
CA LEU A 31 -15.66 13.53 1.27
C LEU A 31 -14.52 13.11 0.33
N MET A 32 -13.32 13.58 0.62
CA MET A 32 -12.13 13.27 -0.16
C MET A 32 -11.12 12.49 0.69
N ALA A 33 -10.53 11.44 0.12
CA ALA A 33 -9.50 10.63 0.77
C ALA A 33 -8.17 10.73 0.02
N GLY A 34 -7.09 10.31 0.67
CA GLY A 34 -5.78 10.17 0.04
C GLY A 34 -4.96 11.46 0.00
N MET A 35 -4.06 11.54 -0.98
CA MET A 35 -3.00 12.56 -1.04
C MET A 35 -3.49 14.01 -1.18
N ILE A 36 -4.79 14.24 -1.39
CA ILE A 36 -5.39 15.58 -1.31
C ILE A 36 -5.19 16.23 0.07
N GLY A 37 -5.05 15.42 1.13
CA GLY A 37 -4.76 15.87 2.50
C GLY A 37 -3.28 15.90 2.88
N SER A 38 -2.36 15.63 1.95
CA SER A 38 -0.91 15.67 2.21
C SER A 38 -0.38 17.11 2.26
N ASP A 39 0.90 17.27 2.56
CA ASP A 39 1.62 18.55 2.49
C ASP A 39 1.71 19.11 1.05
N ALA A 40 1.80 18.22 0.07
CA ALA A 40 1.64 18.54 -1.36
C ALA A 40 0.17 18.62 -1.80
N GLY A 41 -0.77 18.50 -0.86
CA GLY A 41 -2.22 18.47 -1.00
C GLY A 41 -2.91 19.79 -1.35
N TRP A 42 -4.24 19.80 -1.21
CA TRP A 42 -5.02 21.04 -1.10
C TRP A 42 -4.78 21.67 0.26
N GLN A 43 -4.93 20.88 1.33
CA GLN A 43 -4.69 21.32 2.69
C GLN A 43 -4.02 20.16 3.44
N ALA A 44 -2.95 20.47 4.16
CA ALA A 44 -2.33 19.51 5.05
C ALA A 44 -3.31 19.12 6.15
N VAL A 45 -3.67 17.84 6.20
CA VAL A 45 -4.58 17.26 7.20
C VAL A 45 -3.76 16.40 8.17
N PRO A 46 -3.87 16.61 9.49
CA PRO A 46 -3.12 15.85 10.47
C PRO A 46 -3.44 14.35 10.39
N TYR A 47 -2.46 13.52 10.72
CA TYR A 47 -2.66 12.09 10.92
C TYR A 47 -3.27 11.83 12.30
N LEU A 48 -4.09 10.79 12.42
CA LEU A 48 -4.56 10.29 13.70
C LEU A 48 -3.59 9.25 14.26
N ASP A 49 -3.28 9.35 15.56
CA ASP A 49 -2.46 8.38 16.27
C ASP A 49 -3.15 7.01 16.33
N CYS A 50 -2.41 5.94 16.03
CA CYS A 50 -2.79 4.58 16.40
C CYS A 50 -2.21 4.22 17.78
N PRO A 51 -2.92 3.44 18.61
CA PRO A 51 -4.18 2.76 18.30
C PRO A 51 -5.39 3.70 18.27
N THR A 52 -6.31 3.47 17.33
CA THR A 52 -7.55 4.25 17.20
C THR A 52 -8.71 3.40 16.70
N ALA A 53 -9.95 3.85 16.92
CA ALA A 53 -11.13 3.19 16.38
C ALA A 53 -11.13 3.24 14.85
N ILE A 54 -11.59 2.18 14.18
CA ILE A 54 -11.53 2.09 12.71
C ILE A 54 -12.33 3.22 12.01
N ASP A 55 -13.37 3.71 12.66
CA ASP A 55 -14.24 4.79 12.18
C ASP A 55 -13.79 6.19 12.63
N ALA A 56 -12.68 6.30 13.37
CA ALA A 56 -12.17 7.58 13.86
C ALA A 56 -11.88 8.60 12.74
N PRO A 57 -11.32 8.21 11.57
CA PRO A 57 -11.14 9.14 10.45
C PRO A 57 -12.46 9.77 9.98
N GLY A 58 -13.55 9.00 9.96
CA GLY A 58 -14.88 9.49 9.56
C GLY A 58 -15.51 10.47 10.56
N ARG A 59 -15.01 10.52 11.80
CA ARG A 59 -15.47 11.43 12.86
C ARG A 59 -14.60 12.69 12.99
N GLN A 60 -13.43 12.72 12.37
CA GLN A 60 -12.42 13.79 12.48
C GLN A 60 -12.11 14.42 11.12
N LEU A 61 -13.16 14.59 10.31
CA LEU A 61 -13.09 15.20 8.99
C LEU A 61 -12.58 16.64 9.05
N CYS A 62 -11.66 16.99 8.15
CA CYS A 62 -11.14 18.35 8.03
C CYS A 62 -11.83 19.11 6.90
N ALA A 63 -12.57 20.17 7.22
CA ALA A 63 -13.24 20.99 6.23
C ALA A 63 -12.22 21.80 5.40
N VAL A 64 -12.43 21.87 4.09
CA VAL A 64 -11.63 22.70 3.16
C VAL A 64 -12.49 23.69 2.37
N ALA A 65 -13.80 23.47 2.32
CA ALA A 65 -14.81 24.39 1.81
C ALA A 65 -16.18 24.03 2.41
N GLU A 66 -17.20 24.85 2.17
CA GLU A 66 -18.56 24.55 2.62
C GLU A 66 -19.07 23.22 2.04
N GLY A 67 -19.36 22.26 2.91
CA GLY A 67 -19.82 20.94 2.49
C GLY A 67 -18.72 20.06 1.87
N VAL A 68 -17.44 20.38 2.06
CA VAL A 68 -16.30 19.63 1.51
C VAL A 68 -15.29 19.33 2.60
N TRP A 69 -14.98 18.04 2.78
CA TRP A 69 -14.04 17.59 3.79
C TRP A 69 -13.02 16.61 3.24
N ILE A 70 -11.88 16.56 3.93
CA ILE A 70 -10.81 15.60 3.72
C ILE A 70 -10.76 14.65 4.92
N ILE A 71 -10.66 13.35 4.63
CA ILE A 71 -10.48 12.28 5.60
C ILE A 71 -9.01 12.26 6.06
N PRO A 72 -8.72 12.29 7.37
CA PRO A 72 -7.35 12.20 7.88
C PRO A 72 -6.77 10.79 7.70
N GLY A 73 -5.47 10.71 7.48
CA GLY A 73 -4.73 9.45 7.48
C GLY A 73 -4.44 8.94 8.90
N LEU A 74 -3.75 7.81 8.99
CA LEU A 74 -3.32 7.22 10.27
C LEU A 74 -1.79 7.23 10.39
N LYS A 75 -1.27 7.31 11.63
CA LYS A 75 0.15 7.17 11.92
C LYS A 75 0.47 6.24 13.09
N ILE A 76 1.68 5.69 13.08
CA ILE A 76 2.39 5.08 14.21
C ILE A 76 3.58 5.97 14.53
N GLU A 77 3.76 6.30 15.81
CA GLU A 77 4.89 7.07 16.32
C GLU A 77 5.16 6.64 17.77
N GLN A 78 5.75 5.45 17.96
CA GLN A 78 6.02 4.89 19.29
C GLN A 78 7.30 4.04 19.26
N ASP A 79 8.15 4.18 20.28
CA ASP A 79 9.36 3.37 20.50
C ASP A 79 10.30 3.25 19.27
N GLY A 80 10.37 4.29 18.44
CA GLY A 80 11.18 4.32 17.22
C GLY A 80 10.56 3.63 16.00
N ASP A 81 9.34 3.09 16.12
CA ASP A 81 8.53 2.68 14.97
C ASP A 81 7.74 3.88 14.44
N PHE A 82 7.89 4.11 13.13
CA PHE A 82 7.23 5.20 12.42
C PHE A 82 6.54 4.64 11.19
N ASN A 83 5.25 4.93 11.05
CA ASN A 83 4.49 4.49 9.89
C ASN A 83 3.37 5.48 9.61
N VAL A 84 3.03 5.65 8.33
CA VAL A 84 1.91 6.50 7.90
C VAL A 84 1.12 5.82 6.78
N MET A 85 -0.17 6.07 6.74
CA MET A 85 -1.03 5.76 5.59
C MET A 85 -2.00 6.91 5.35
N ARG A 86 -2.39 7.13 4.09
CA ARG A 86 -3.29 8.20 3.69
C ARG A 86 -4.05 7.78 2.43
N GLY A 87 -5.32 7.46 2.62
CA GLY A 87 -6.23 6.87 1.64
C GLY A 87 -6.58 5.43 2.00
N GLU A 88 -5.61 4.65 2.47
CA GLU A 88 -5.80 3.24 2.82
C GLU A 88 -6.73 3.05 4.02
N GLU A 89 -6.80 4.02 4.94
CA GLU A 89 -7.73 3.97 6.08
C GLU A 89 -9.21 3.94 5.62
N THR A 90 -9.51 4.61 4.51
CA THR A 90 -10.85 4.63 3.91
C THR A 90 -11.19 3.27 3.30
N GLN A 91 -10.22 2.62 2.64
CA GLN A 91 -10.38 1.26 2.12
C GLN A 91 -10.54 0.25 3.26
N LEU A 92 -9.74 0.39 4.31
CA LEU A 92 -9.77 -0.48 5.48
C LEU A 92 -11.13 -0.44 6.19
N LEU A 93 -11.75 0.74 6.33
CA LEU A 93 -13.09 0.86 6.90
C LEU A 93 -14.13 0.04 6.12
N GLY A 94 -14.08 0.07 4.78
CA GLY A 94 -14.94 -0.75 3.94
C GLY A 94 -14.62 -2.24 4.04
N ALA A 95 -13.34 -2.61 4.01
CA ALA A 95 -12.89 -3.99 4.15
C ALA A 95 -13.34 -4.62 5.48
N CYS A 96 -13.26 -3.88 6.59
CA CYS A 96 -13.70 -4.36 7.90
C CYS A 96 -15.20 -4.69 7.95
N GLN A 97 -16.03 -4.03 7.13
CA GLN A 97 -17.47 -4.29 7.06
C GLN A 97 -17.79 -5.47 6.14
N LEU A 98 -17.05 -5.60 5.03
CA LEU A 98 -17.30 -6.61 4.00
C LEU A 98 -16.65 -7.97 4.31
N ALA A 99 -15.47 -7.96 4.92
CA ALA A 99 -14.68 -9.15 5.21
C ALA A 99 -13.92 -8.98 6.54
N PRO A 100 -14.60 -9.15 7.70
CA PRO A 100 -13.98 -9.00 9.00
C PRO A 100 -12.79 -9.95 9.20
N ALA A 101 -11.64 -9.37 9.53
CA ALA A 101 -10.40 -10.06 9.88
C ALA A 101 -9.64 -9.26 10.95
N GLU A 102 -8.65 -9.90 11.58
CA GLU A 102 -7.73 -9.24 12.50
C GLU A 102 -6.47 -8.70 11.80
N CYS A 103 -6.20 -9.15 10.57
CA CYS A 103 -5.10 -8.71 9.72
C CYS A 103 -5.62 -8.40 8.32
N TYR A 104 -5.33 -7.19 7.83
CA TYR A 104 -5.63 -6.77 6.47
C TYR A 104 -4.34 -6.49 5.73
N VAL A 105 -4.27 -6.94 4.48
CA VAL A 105 -3.17 -6.64 3.57
C VAL A 105 -3.74 -5.84 2.41
N LEU A 106 -3.23 -4.63 2.22
CA LEU A 106 -3.68 -3.68 1.21
C LEU A 106 -2.53 -3.47 0.21
N PRO A 107 -2.38 -4.34 -0.82
CA PRO A 107 -1.27 -4.29 -1.76
C PRO A 107 -1.34 -3.06 -2.67
N GLY A 108 -0.17 -2.59 -3.11
CA GLY A 108 -0.03 -1.45 -4.01
C GLY A 108 1.43 -1.02 -4.16
N THR A 109 1.66 0.23 -4.59
CA THR A 109 3.00 0.86 -4.59
C THR A 109 3.66 0.73 -3.22
N HIS A 110 2.86 0.99 -2.17
CA HIS A 110 3.20 0.77 -0.77
C HIS A 110 2.14 -0.16 -0.18
N CYS A 111 2.50 -1.43 0.03
CA CYS A 111 1.59 -2.38 0.66
C CYS A 111 1.45 -2.07 2.14
N LYS A 112 0.21 -2.02 2.66
CA LYS A 112 -0.07 -1.86 4.09
C LYS A 112 -0.48 -3.19 4.70
N TRP A 113 0.20 -3.59 5.77
CA TRP A 113 -0.20 -4.68 6.65
C TRP A 113 -0.79 -4.06 7.92
N VAL A 114 -2.06 -4.29 8.19
CA VAL A 114 -2.80 -3.60 9.25
C VAL A 114 -3.38 -4.60 10.23
N GLN A 115 -3.06 -4.43 11.52
CA GLN A 115 -3.65 -5.20 12.60
C GLN A 115 -4.86 -4.47 13.17
N VAL A 116 -6.00 -5.15 13.19
CA VAL A 116 -7.27 -4.64 13.74
C VAL A 116 -7.73 -5.56 14.87
N VAL A 117 -7.94 -5.00 16.06
CA VAL A 117 -8.39 -5.76 17.23
C VAL A 117 -9.49 -5.00 17.96
N GLY A 118 -10.64 -5.65 18.11
CA GLY A 118 -11.81 -5.07 18.79
C GLY A 118 -12.35 -3.82 18.09
N GLY A 119 -12.36 -3.81 16.75
CA GLY A 119 -12.85 -2.67 15.95
C GLY A 119 -11.91 -1.46 15.90
N GLY A 120 -10.67 -1.59 16.37
CA GLY A 120 -9.66 -0.53 16.31
C GLY A 120 -8.41 -0.97 15.56
N VAL A 121 -7.82 -0.04 14.81
CA VAL A 121 -6.48 -0.18 14.24
C VAL A 121 -5.48 -0.14 15.38
N ARG A 122 -4.70 -1.20 15.53
CA ARG A 122 -3.69 -1.31 16.61
C ARG A 122 -2.32 -0.92 16.13
N HIS A 123 -1.91 -1.50 15.00
CA HIS A 123 -0.60 -1.33 14.43
C HIS A 123 -0.67 -1.49 12.92
N PHE A 124 0.28 -0.91 12.20
CA PHE A 124 0.47 -1.25 10.79
C PHE A 124 1.93 -1.10 10.37
N ALA A 125 2.29 -1.79 9.30
CA ALA A 125 3.58 -1.69 8.65
C ALA A 125 3.38 -1.46 7.15
N THR A 126 4.38 -0.83 6.54
CA THR A 126 4.42 -0.57 5.11
C THR A 126 5.56 -1.34 4.47
N ALA A 127 5.27 -2.06 3.37
CA ALA A 127 6.28 -2.60 2.46
C ALA A 127 6.25 -1.82 1.14
N MET A 128 7.39 -1.35 0.67
CA MET A 128 7.49 -0.60 -0.60
C MET A 128 7.61 -1.53 -1.82
N THR A 129 6.89 -2.65 -1.82
CA THR A 129 7.06 -3.75 -2.79
C THR A 129 6.82 -3.30 -4.23
N GLY A 130 5.73 -2.59 -4.49
CA GLY A 130 5.42 -2.10 -5.83
C GLY A 130 6.37 -1.00 -6.29
N GLU A 131 6.75 -0.07 -5.40
CA GLU A 131 7.74 0.98 -5.73
C GLU A 131 9.11 0.38 -6.03
N LEU A 132 9.57 -0.54 -5.19
CA LEU A 132 10.87 -1.19 -5.36
C LEU A 132 10.90 -2.01 -6.65
N HIS A 133 9.83 -2.74 -6.99
CA HIS A 133 9.71 -3.42 -8.28
C HIS A 133 9.91 -2.44 -9.44
N HIS A 134 9.17 -1.33 -9.43
CA HIS A 134 9.26 -0.31 -10.47
C HIS A 134 10.68 0.29 -10.59
N LEU A 135 11.31 0.64 -9.46
CA LEU A 135 12.66 1.19 -9.44
C LEU A 135 13.70 0.20 -9.96
N LEU A 136 13.58 -1.08 -9.59
CA LEU A 136 14.50 -2.11 -10.06
C LEU A 136 14.33 -2.38 -11.57
N MET A 137 13.09 -2.35 -12.07
CA MET A 137 12.80 -2.53 -13.50
C MET A 137 13.19 -1.34 -14.36
N THR A 138 13.13 -0.11 -13.85
CA THR A 138 13.28 1.09 -14.68
C THR A 138 14.51 1.93 -14.38
N GLN A 139 15.03 1.91 -13.15
CA GLN A 139 16.10 2.77 -12.68
C GLN A 139 17.37 2.01 -12.25
N SER A 140 17.38 0.68 -12.31
CA SER A 140 18.52 -0.15 -11.87
C SER A 140 19.17 -0.94 -13.00
N LEU A 141 20.34 -1.52 -12.72
CA LEU A 141 21.02 -2.45 -13.64
C LEU A 141 20.22 -3.73 -13.88
N ILE A 142 19.28 -4.13 -13.02
CA ILE A 142 18.49 -5.34 -13.21
C ILE A 142 17.61 -5.21 -14.45
N GLY A 143 16.90 -4.09 -14.58
CA GLY A 143 16.00 -3.81 -15.70
C GLY A 143 16.66 -3.25 -16.97
N LYS A 144 17.96 -2.89 -16.92
CA LYS A 144 18.64 -2.21 -18.02
C LYS A 144 18.77 -3.10 -19.26
N GLY A 145 18.24 -2.63 -20.40
CA GLY A 145 18.38 -3.28 -21.71
C GLY A 145 17.48 -4.50 -21.88
N LEU A 146 16.46 -4.67 -21.04
CA LEU A 146 15.47 -5.72 -21.21
C LEU A 146 14.51 -5.39 -22.37
N PRO A 147 13.98 -6.41 -23.07
CA PRO A 147 12.88 -6.23 -24.01
C PRO A 147 11.57 -5.93 -23.28
N ALA A 148 10.49 -5.73 -24.04
CA ALA A 148 9.14 -5.71 -23.49
C ALA A 148 8.88 -6.98 -22.67
N GLN A 149 8.39 -6.80 -21.45
CA GLN A 149 8.10 -7.89 -20.53
C GLN A 149 6.81 -8.61 -20.95
N GLN A 150 6.75 -9.91 -20.72
CA GLN A 150 5.62 -10.76 -21.03
C GLN A 150 5.15 -11.48 -19.76
N PRO A 151 3.85 -11.76 -19.62
CA PRO A 151 3.35 -12.60 -18.54
C PRO A 151 4.04 -13.96 -18.52
N ASP A 152 4.50 -14.38 -17.35
CA ASP A 152 5.19 -15.64 -17.10
C ASP A 152 4.93 -16.10 -15.66
N ASP A 153 3.84 -16.83 -15.46
CA ASP A 153 3.42 -17.34 -14.15
C ASP A 153 4.48 -18.26 -13.52
N ALA A 154 5.21 -19.04 -14.33
CA ALA A 154 6.25 -19.92 -13.83
C ALA A 154 7.47 -19.12 -13.31
N ALA A 155 7.82 -18.02 -13.97
CA ALA A 155 8.83 -17.10 -13.47
C ALA A 155 8.39 -16.44 -12.16
N PHE A 156 7.11 -16.02 -12.08
CA PHE A 156 6.52 -15.48 -10.86
C PHE A 156 6.59 -16.47 -9.69
N GLU A 157 6.12 -17.71 -9.89
CA GLU A 157 6.14 -18.76 -8.87
C GLU A 157 7.56 -19.05 -8.37
N ARG A 158 8.52 -19.18 -9.29
CA ARG A 158 9.94 -19.34 -8.93
C ARG A 158 10.47 -18.18 -8.08
N GLY A 159 10.10 -16.95 -8.43
CA GLY A 159 10.43 -15.76 -7.65
C GLY A 159 9.80 -15.84 -6.26
N LEU A 160 8.51 -16.17 -6.20
CA LEU A 160 7.74 -16.27 -4.97
C LEU A 160 8.32 -17.29 -3.99
N GLU A 161 8.59 -18.50 -4.45
CA GLU A 161 9.24 -19.55 -3.65
C GLU A 161 10.57 -19.08 -3.09
N LYS A 162 11.38 -18.41 -3.93
CA LYS A 162 12.68 -17.90 -3.54
C LYS A 162 12.57 -16.80 -2.49
N GLY A 163 11.65 -15.85 -2.66
CA GLY A 163 11.39 -14.78 -1.70
C GLY A 163 10.88 -15.29 -0.36
N LEU A 164 10.00 -16.30 -0.39
CA LEU A 164 9.49 -16.96 0.82
C LEU A 164 10.60 -17.67 1.60
N ALA A 165 11.52 -18.33 0.88
CA ALA A 165 12.63 -19.07 1.50
C ALA A 165 13.76 -18.17 2.01
N GLN A 166 13.96 -16.99 1.42
CA GLN A 166 15.09 -16.11 1.69
C GLN A 166 14.65 -14.64 1.80
N PRO A 167 14.13 -14.20 2.96
CA PRO A 167 13.60 -12.86 3.13
C PRO A 167 14.66 -11.74 3.05
N SER A 168 15.95 -12.07 3.15
CA SER A 168 17.05 -11.10 2.96
C SER A 168 17.23 -10.77 1.47
N LEU A 169 16.56 -9.70 1.02
CA LEU A 169 16.51 -9.32 -0.39
C LEU A 169 17.84 -8.86 -0.99
N ILE A 170 18.78 -8.32 -0.21
CA ILE A 170 19.99 -7.65 -0.76
C ILE A 170 20.78 -8.57 -1.71
N SER A 171 20.98 -9.83 -1.35
CA SER A 171 21.68 -10.81 -2.21
C SER A 171 20.81 -11.29 -3.37
N GLU A 172 19.51 -11.44 -3.13
CA GLU A 172 18.59 -12.09 -4.08
C GLU A 172 18.15 -11.19 -5.24
N LEU A 173 18.14 -9.88 -5.04
CA LEU A 173 17.85 -8.93 -6.11
C LEU A 173 18.83 -9.08 -7.29
N PHE A 174 20.12 -9.33 -7.02
CA PHE A 174 21.10 -9.51 -8.10
C PHE A 174 20.99 -10.87 -8.79
N VAL A 175 20.41 -11.89 -8.12
CA VAL A 175 20.20 -13.22 -8.71
C VAL A 175 19.29 -13.14 -9.93
N ALA A 176 18.28 -12.25 -9.94
CA ALA A 176 17.44 -12.03 -11.12
C ALA A 176 18.28 -11.66 -12.37
N ARG A 177 19.25 -10.75 -12.19
CA ARG A 177 20.16 -10.34 -13.27
C ARG A 177 21.13 -11.45 -13.64
N ALA A 178 21.71 -12.14 -12.65
CA ALA A 178 22.65 -13.23 -12.88
C ALA A 178 21.98 -14.39 -13.64
N ALA A 179 20.79 -14.81 -13.22
CA ALA A 179 20.00 -15.85 -13.87
C ALA A 179 19.71 -15.50 -15.34
N ARG A 180 19.38 -14.24 -15.64
CA ARG A 180 19.21 -13.78 -17.02
C ARG A 180 20.51 -13.87 -17.83
N VAL A 181 21.62 -13.36 -17.30
CA VAL A 181 22.92 -13.37 -18.00
C VAL A 181 23.40 -14.78 -18.30
N LEU A 182 23.12 -15.72 -17.39
CA LEU A 182 23.49 -17.13 -17.51
C LEU A 182 22.44 -17.98 -18.27
N GLY A 183 21.36 -17.38 -18.78
CA GLY A 183 20.32 -18.07 -19.55
C GLY A 183 19.29 -18.87 -18.73
N GLY A 184 19.29 -18.75 -17.39
CA GLY A 184 18.33 -19.42 -16.50
C GLY A 184 17.01 -18.65 -16.27
N LEU A 185 16.89 -17.44 -16.83
CA LEU A 185 15.68 -16.62 -16.83
C LEU A 185 15.57 -15.86 -18.15
N ALA A 186 14.43 -15.97 -18.84
CA ALA A 186 14.21 -15.24 -20.08
C ALA A 186 14.18 -13.73 -19.81
N ALA A 187 14.77 -12.92 -20.71
CA ALA A 187 14.85 -11.47 -20.53
C ALA A 187 13.47 -10.79 -20.53
N SER A 188 12.46 -11.41 -21.13
CA SER A 188 11.06 -10.97 -21.12
C SER A 188 10.30 -11.32 -19.84
N SER A 189 10.84 -12.20 -18.99
CA SER A 189 10.16 -12.72 -17.79
C SER A 189 10.72 -12.16 -16.48
N VAL A 190 11.66 -11.21 -16.57
CA VAL A 190 12.35 -10.65 -15.39
C VAL A 190 11.38 -9.92 -14.46
N SER A 191 10.39 -9.22 -15.03
CA SER A 191 9.37 -8.50 -14.26
C SER A 191 8.59 -9.43 -13.33
N ASP A 192 8.13 -10.57 -13.83
CA ASP A 192 7.27 -11.49 -13.07
C ASP A 192 8.08 -12.26 -12.03
N TYR A 193 9.30 -12.70 -12.38
CA TYR A 193 10.24 -13.25 -11.39
C TYR A 193 10.51 -12.26 -10.25
N LEU A 194 10.78 -10.99 -10.57
CA LEU A 194 11.08 -9.98 -9.58
C LEU A 194 9.85 -9.64 -8.72
N SER A 195 8.66 -9.62 -9.33
CA SER A 195 7.40 -9.43 -8.62
C SER A 195 7.18 -10.54 -7.58
N GLY A 196 7.31 -11.79 -8.00
CA GLY A 196 7.22 -12.95 -7.10
C GLY A 196 8.24 -12.87 -5.97
N LEU A 197 9.51 -12.57 -6.29
CA LEU A 197 10.59 -12.45 -5.31
C LEU A 197 10.29 -11.42 -4.21
N LEU A 198 9.84 -10.23 -4.61
CA LEU A 198 9.56 -9.15 -3.66
C LEU A 198 8.32 -9.46 -2.82
N ILE A 199 7.23 -9.94 -3.43
CA ILE A 199 6.01 -10.33 -2.71
C ILE A 199 6.29 -11.49 -1.74
N GLY A 200 7.07 -12.49 -2.15
CA GLY A 200 7.44 -13.61 -1.29
C GLY A 200 8.24 -13.16 -0.07
N ALA A 201 9.23 -12.30 -0.26
CA ALA A 201 10.02 -11.76 0.84
C ALA A 201 9.19 -10.88 1.78
N GLU A 202 8.26 -10.08 1.23
CA GLU A 202 7.30 -9.30 2.01
C GLU A 202 6.44 -10.21 2.89
N VAL A 203 5.80 -11.22 2.31
CA VAL A 203 4.91 -12.16 3.02
C VAL A 203 5.70 -12.95 4.07
N ALA A 204 6.92 -13.40 3.77
CA ALA A 204 7.75 -14.11 4.74
C ALA A 204 8.12 -13.23 5.95
N THR A 205 8.39 -11.95 5.70
CA THR A 205 8.84 -11.00 6.74
C THR A 205 7.66 -10.50 7.58
N LEU A 206 6.65 -9.91 6.94
CA LEU A 206 5.52 -9.28 7.61
C LEU A 206 4.45 -10.28 8.02
N GLY A 207 4.29 -11.37 7.26
CA GLY A 207 3.36 -12.44 7.59
C GLY A 207 3.66 -13.12 8.93
N GLN A 208 4.92 -13.12 9.41
CA GLN A 208 5.26 -13.58 10.77
C GLN A 208 4.86 -12.56 11.85
N ARG A 209 5.08 -11.27 11.60
CA ARG A 209 4.78 -10.17 12.52
C ARG A 209 3.29 -9.96 12.74
N PHE A 210 2.49 -10.16 11.69
CA PHE A 210 1.04 -9.95 11.70
C PHE A 210 0.24 -11.24 11.84
N ARG A 211 0.87 -12.37 12.22
CA ARG A 211 0.11 -13.60 12.55
C ARG A 211 -0.83 -13.30 13.72
N THR A 212 -2.08 -13.66 13.54
CA THR A 212 -3.09 -13.60 14.59
C THR A 212 -2.85 -14.74 15.58
N SER A 213 -3.12 -14.50 16.86
CA SER A 213 -2.91 -15.48 17.96
C SER A 213 -3.84 -16.71 17.89
N ALA A 214 -4.55 -16.93 16.77
CA ALA A 214 -5.52 -18.00 16.59
C ALA A 214 -4.92 -19.32 16.04
N SER A 215 -3.63 -19.57 16.26
CA SER A 215 -3.04 -20.91 16.04
C SER A 215 -2.52 -21.52 17.35
N ARG A 216 -3.41 -21.64 18.34
CA ARG A 216 -3.28 -22.74 19.30
C ARG A 216 -3.64 -24.02 18.56
N TRP A 217 -2.62 -24.74 18.09
CA TRP A 217 -2.76 -26.16 17.81
C TRP A 217 -3.19 -26.85 19.11
N LEU A 218 -4.49 -27.10 19.26
CA LEU A 218 -4.98 -28.10 20.20
C LEU A 218 -4.63 -29.47 19.61
N ALA A 219 -3.37 -29.86 19.75
CA ALA A 219 -2.98 -31.26 19.63
C ALA A 219 -3.63 -31.99 20.83
N ASN A 220 -4.84 -32.48 20.62
CA ASN A 220 -5.47 -33.38 21.56
C ASN A 220 -4.72 -34.71 21.47
N ARG A 221 -3.91 -35.01 22.49
CA ARG A 221 -3.46 -36.37 22.74
C ARG A 221 -4.69 -37.23 23.00
N ARG A 222 -4.93 -38.21 22.13
CA ARG A 222 -5.41 -39.54 22.51
C ARG A 222 -4.62 -40.55 21.70
#